data_AF-A0A2N7RY79-F1
#
_entry.id   AF-A0A2N7RY79-F1
#
_cell.length_a   1.000
_cell.length_b   1.000
_cell.length_c   1.000
_cell.angle_alpha   90.00
_cell.angle_beta   90.00
_cell.angle_gamma   90.00
#
_symmetry.space_group_name_H-M   'P 1'
#
loop_
_entity.id
_entity.type
_entity.pdbx_description
1 polymer ?
#
loop_
_entity_poly.entity_id
_entity_poly.type
_entity_poly.pdbx_seq_one_letter_code
_entity_poly.pdbx_strand_id
1 'polypeptide(L)'
;MRDDGTGLPQLGSASIRKGAIEWYGAGNAIFTTDLKTGETTHKFNVEGHTSQASSSQAVFTPSEVVQLVDNNDGSDYSIIAYDRDTGREVSRTVLPGLVDEFSNDLILRGFAVRP
;
A
#
# COMPACT_ATOMS: atom_id res chain seq x y z
N MET A 1 7.42 13.12 5.54
CA MET A 1 6.57 13.34 4.35
C MET A 1 7.20 14.44 3.53
N ARG A 2 7.15 14.36 2.19
CA ARG A 2 7.47 15.52 1.33
C ARG A 2 6.34 16.54 1.44
N ASP A 3 6.64 17.82 1.27
CA ASP A 3 5.68 18.92 1.41
C ASP A 3 4.51 18.84 0.41
N ASP A 4 4.69 18.09 -0.67
CA ASP A 4 3.66 17.82 -1.68
C ASP A 4 2.73 16.63 -1.34
N GLY A 5 2.92 16.00 -0.18
CA GLY A 5 2.10 14.88 0.27
C GLY A 5 2.33 13.56 -0.49
N THR A 6 3.33 13.47 -1.38
CA THR A 6 3.55 12.28 -2.22
C THR A 6 4.44 11.22 -1.58
N GLY A 7 5.34 11.60 -0.68
CA GLY A 7 6.24 10.66 -0.01
C GLY A 7 7.27 10.01 -0.96
N LEU A 8 7.73 8.80 -0.62
CA LEU A 8 8.52 7.96 -1.53
C LEU A 8 7.58 6.92 -2.16
N PRO A 9 7.51 6.84 -3.50
CA PRO A 9 6.58 5.94 -4.16
C PRO A 9 7.01 4.48 -3.97
N GLN A 10 6.07 3.62 -3.57
CA GLN A 10 6.22 2.17 -3.65
C GLN A 10 5.63 1.68 -4.97
N LEU A 11 6.47 1.00 -5.74
CA LEU A 11 6.19 0.50 -7.08
C LEU A 11 6.43 -1.01 -7.13
N GLY A 12 5.73 -1.69 -8.04
CA GLY A 12 5.92 -3.11 -8.33
C GLY A 12 5.81 -3.41 -9.83
N SER A 13 6.02 -4.66 -10.21
CA SER A 13 5.98 -5.10 -11.62
C SER A 13 4.64 -4.82 -12.30
N ALA A 14 3.53 -4.90 -11.56
CA ALA A 14 2.19 -4.62 -12.07
C ALA A 14 1.76 -3.15 -11.92
N SER A 15 2.64 -2.23 -11.50
CA SER A 15 2.33 -0.81 -11.37
C SER A 15 2.01 -0.15 -12.71
N ILE A 16 2.58 -0.64 -13.82
CA ILE A 16 2.26 -0.11 -15.15
C ILE A 16 0.93 -0.68 -15.63
N ARG A 17 -0.07 0.17 -15.85
CA ARG A 17 -1.41 -0.23 -16.31
C ARG A 17 -2.09 0.91 -17.05
N LYS A 18 -2.80 0.58 -18.14
CA LYS A 18 -3.65 1.53 -18.90
C LYS A 18 -2.92 2.85 -19.30
N GLY A 19 -1.62 2.77 -19.60
CA GLY A 19 -0.83 3.96 -19.98
C GLY A 19 -0.34 4.83 -18.83
N ALA A 20 -0.45 4.36 -17.58
CA ALA A 20 -0.01 5.07 -16.39
C ALA A 20 0.85 4.18 -15.48
N ILE A 21 1.56 4.80 -14.55
CA ILE A 21 2.20 4.16 -13.40
C ILE A 21 1.31 4.38 -12.18
N GLU A 22 0.80 3.29 -11.61
CA GLU A 22 0.08 3.30 -10.33
C GLU A 22 1.04 2.99 -9.18
N TRP A 23 0.96 3.73 -8.09
CA TRP A 23 1.91 3.64 -7.00
C TRP A 23 1.28 3.98 -5.65
N TYR A 24 1.82 3.38 -4.60
CA TYR A 24 1.43 3.66 -3.22
C TYR A 24 2.31 4.74 -2.63
N GLY A 25 1.69 5.78 -2.07
CA GLY A 25 2.35 7.01 -1.65
C GLY A 25 2.10 7.40 -0.20
N ALA A 26 2.59 8.58 0.18
CA ALA A 26 2.30 9.15 1.49
C ALA A 26 0.80 9.42 1.67
N GLY A 27 0.37 9.44 2.93
CA GLY A 27 -1.05 9.62 3.30
C GLY A 27 -1.89 8.38 3.08
N ASN A 28 -1.28 7.21 2.85
CA ASN A 28 -1.95 5.94 2.60
C ASN A 28 -2.89 6.03 1.40
N ALA A 29 -2.36 6.48 0.28
CA ALA A 29 -3.13 6.67 -0.93
C ALA A 29 -2.47 5.98 -2.12
N ILE A 30 -3.33 5.54 -3.05
CA ILE A 30 -2.93 5.08 -4.36
C ILE A 30 -3.02 6.26 -5.30
N PHE A 31 -1.92 6.49 -6.01
CA PHE A 31 -1.78 7.51 -7.02
C PHE A 31 -1.61 6.86 -8.39
N THR A 32 -1.90 7.63 -9.42
CA THR A 32 -1.64 7.24 -10.81
C THR A 32 -0.96 8.39 -11.53
N THR A 33 0.13 8.10 -12.22
CA THR A 33 0.90 9.06 -13.01
C THR A 33 0.81 8.68 -14.47
N ASP A 34 0.22 9.54 -15.30
CA ASP A 34 0.14 9.32 -16.75
C ASP A 34 1.55 9.31 -17.36
N LEU A 35 1.86 8.28 -18.16
CA LEU A 35 3.21 8.10 -18.72
C LEU A 35 3.54 9.10 -19.83
N LYS A 36 2.53 9.69 -20.46
CA LYS A 36 2.70 10.63 -21.58
C LYS A 36 2.83 12.06 -21.09
N THR A 37 2.02 12.46 -20.12
CA THR A 37 1.98 13.84 -19.61
C THR A 37 2.82 14.03 -18.35
N GLY A 38 3.10 12.96 -17.60
CA GLY A 38 3.72 13.02 -16.28
C GLY A 38 2.78 13.53 -15.18
N GLU A 39 1.50 13.75 -15.49
CA GLU A 39 0.52 14.23 -14.54
C GLU A 39 0.18 13.14 -13.52
N THR A 40 0.30 13.49 -12.23
CA THR A 40 -0.04 12.60 -11.12
C THR A 40 -1.39 12.99 -10.54
N THR A 41 -2.26 12.01 -10.38
CA THR A 41 -3.57 12.17 -9.75
C THR A 41 -3.74 11.20 -8.59
N HIS A 42 -4.50 11.63 -7.59
CA HIS A 42 -4.97 10.77 -6.53
C HIS A 42 -6.05 9.83 -7.08
N LYS A 43 -5.96 8.55 -6.77
CA LYS A 43 -6.89 7.52 -7.26
C LYS A 43 -7.90 7.14 -6.19
N PHE A 44 -7.41 6.70 -5.03
CA PHE A 44 -8.23 6.41 -3.85
C PHE A 44 -7.35 6.30 -2.60
N ASN A 45 -7.98 6.43 -1.43
CA ASN A 45 -7.33 6.17 -0.15
C ASN A 45 -7.39 4.68 0.18
N VAL A 46 -6.38 4.22 0.90
CA VAL A 46 -6.31 2.89 1.48
C VAL A 46 -6.07 3.03 2.98
N GLU A 47 -6.31 1.96 3.73
CA GLU A 47 -6.09 1.97 5.17
C GLU A 47 -4.60 1.91 5.45
N GLY A 48 -4.08 2.77 6.32
CA GLY A 48 -2.67 2.67 6.64
C GLY A 48 -2.25 3.67 7.67
N HIS A 49 -1.12 3.40 8.31
CA HIS A 49 -0.34 4.39 9.00
C HIS A 49 1.04 4.48 8.36
N THR A 50 1.41 5.71 8.01
CA THR A 50 2.78 6.06 7.64
C THR A 50 3.36 6.90 8.76
N SER A 51 4.08 6.26 9.68
CA SER A 51 5.00 6.93 10.60
C SER A 51 6.45 6.73 10.12
N GLN A 52 7.43 7.42 10.69
CA GLN A 52 8.84 7.17 10.33
C GLN A 52 9.32 5.74 10.69
N ALA A 53 8.54 5.00 11.49
CA ALA A 53 8.88 3.67 11.99
C ALA A 53 7.97 2.54 11.46
N SER A 54 6.85 2.86 10.81
CA SER A 54 5.92 1.88 10.23
C SER A 54 5.66 2.25 8.77
N SER A 55 5.87 1.29 7.88
CA SER A 55 5.49 1.45 6.48
C SER A 55 4.53 0.33 6.12
N SER A 56 3.24 0.63 6.18
CA SER A 56 2.25 -0.15 5.44
C SER A 56 2.75 -0.29 3.98
N GLN A 57 2.56 -1.44 3.38
CA GLN A 57 3.10 -1.78 2.06
C GLN A 57 1.98 -2.18 1.11
N ALA A 58 2.13 -1.88 -0.17
CA ALA A 58 1.19 -2.28 -1.21
C ALA A 58 1.86 -3.11 -2.31
N VAL A 59 1.14 -4.13 -2.78
CA VAL A 59 1.45 -4.93 -3.96
C VAL A 59 0.31 -4.81 -4.96
N PHE A 60 0.65 -4.51 -6.20
CA PHE A 60 -0.31 -4.37 -7.28
C PHE A 60 -0.50 -5.73 -8.00
N THR A 61 -1.75 -6.08 -8.29
CA THR A 61 -2.14 -7.21 -9.18
C THR A 61 -3.00 -6.66 -10.32
N PRO A 62 -3.30 -7.42 -11.39
CA PRO A 62 -4.10 -6.89 -12.51
C PRO A 62 -5.46 -6.31 -12.10
N SER A 63 -6.11 -6.88 -11.07
CA SER A 63 -7.45 -6.53 -10.60
C SER A 63 -7.48 -5.87 -9.22
N GLU A 64 -6.43 -6.01 -8.41
CA GLU A 64 -6.44 -5.57 -7.02
C GLU A 64 -5.18 -4.77 -6.64
N VAL A 65 -5.32 -3.97 -5.59
CA VAL A 65 -4.21 -3.47 -4.78
C VAL A 65 -4.29 -4.18 -3.45
N VAL A 66 -3.32 -5.04 -3.14
CA VAL A 66 -3.26 -5.73 -1.85
C VAL A 66 -2.31 -4.97 -0.95
N GLN A 67 -2.75 -4.65 0.24
CA GLN A 67 -2.02 -3.86 1.20
C GLN A 67 -1.80 -4.65 2.48
N LEU A 68 -0.57 -4.63 2.98
CA LEU A 68 -0.28 -4.98 4.36
C LEU A 68 -0.29 -3.70 5.19
N VAL A 69 -1.16 -3.66 6.18
CA VAL A 69 -1.39 -2.55 7.08
C VAL A 69 -0.69 -2.82 8.41
N ASP A 70 0.18 -1.89 8.78
CA ASP A 70 0.68 -1.71 10.14
C ASP A 70 -0.09 -0.55 10.78
N ASN A 71 -0.88 -0.86 11.81
CA ASN A 71 -1.71 0.14 12.49
C ASN A 71 -0.89 1.05 13.42
N ASN A 72 0.36 0.67 13.74
CA ASN A 72 1.28 1.46 14.58
C ASN A 72 0.68 1.86 15.95
N ASP A 73 -0.28 1.09 16.45
CA ASP A 73 -0.99 1.27 17.73
C ASP A 73 -0.95 0.02 18.61
N GLY A 74 -0.17 -1.00 18.21
CA GLY A 74 -0.07 -2.29 18.89
C GLY A 74 -1.19 -3.27 18.53
N SER A 75 -2.11 -2.91 17.63
CA SER A 75 -3.10 -3.84 17.09
C SER A 75 -2.53 -4.71 15.97
N ASP A 76 -3.19 -5.84 15.73
CA ASP A 76 -2.78 -6.83 14.74
C ASP A 76 -2.64 -6.24 13.33
N TYR A 77 -1.61 -6.70 12.61
CA TYR A 77 -1.45 -6.41 11.19
C TYR A 77 -2.65 -6.92 10.39
N SER A 78 -2.99 -6.23 9.31
CA SER A 78 -4.05 -6.64 8.39
C SER A 78 -3.56 -6.71 6.95
N ILE A 79 -4.00 -7.72 6.20
CA ILE A 79 -3.89 -7.76 4.74
C ILE A 79 -5.25 -7.40 4.16
N ILE A 80 -5.31 -6.32 3.40
CA ILE A 80 -6.55 -5.81 2.79
C ILE A 80 -6.38 -5.79 1.28
N ALA A 81 -7.32 -6.36 0.54
CA ALA A 81 -7.37 -6.25 -0.90
C ALA A 81 -8.41 -5.20 -1.30
N TYR A 82 -8.01 -4.28 -2.17
CA TYR A 82 -8.88 -3.26 -2.76
C TYR A 82 -9.08 -3.55 -4.25
N ASP A 83 -10.30 -3.43 -4.73
CA ASP A 83 -10.59 -3.40 -6.16
C ASP A 83 -9.81 -2.26 -6.80
N ARG A 84 -9.01 -2.60 -7.81
CA ARG A 84 -8.00 -1.69 -8.34
C ARG A 84 -8.59 -0.52 -9.11
N ASP A 85 -9.82 -0.62 -9.61
CA ASP A 85 -10.46 0.46 -10.38
C ASP A 85 -11.30 1.38 -9.48
N THR A 86 -11.92 0.84 -8.44
CA THR A 86 -12.86 1.58 -7.58
C THR A 86 -12.31 1.94 -6.21
N GLY A 87 -11.25 1.29 -5.75
CA GLY A 87 -10.71 1.44 -4.40
C GLY A 87 -11.56 0.81 -3.31
N ARG A 88 -12.58 0.01 -3.66
CA ARG A 88 -13.43 -0.66 -2.67
C ARG A 88 -12.71 -1.86 -2.07
N GLU A 89 -12.79 -2.02 -0.76
CA GLU A 89 -12.32 -3.23 -0.09
C GLU A 89 -13.06 -4.46 -0.64
N VAL A 90 -12.30 -5.45 -1.10
CA VAL A 90 -12.78 -6.74 -1.61
C VAL A 90 -12.62 -7.82 -0.55
N SER A 91 -11.53 -7.79 0.21
CA SER A 91 -11.29 -8.73 1.29
C SER A 91 -10.35 -8.17 2.36
N ARG A 92 -10.43 -8.76 3.56
CA ARG A 92 -9.55 -8.47 4.69
C ARG A 92 -9.20 -9.74 5.43
N THR A 93 -7.94 -9.86 5.80
CA THR A 93 -7.42 -10.89 6.70
C THR A 93 -6.64 -10.22 7.82
N VAL A 94 -7.04 -10.44 9.07
CA VAL A 94 -6.27 -10.00 10.25
C VAL A 94 -5.25 -11.07 10.59
N LEU A 95 -4.03 -10.66 10.93
CA LEU A 95 -2.92 -11.55 11.27
C LEU A 95 -2.66 -11.49 12.79
N PRO A 96 -3.29 -12.39 13.57
CA PRO A 96 -3.23 -12.31 15.02
C PRO A 96 -1.85 -12.64 15.58
N GLY A 97 -1.42 -11.89 16.59
CA GLY A 97 -0.24 -12.22 17.42
C GLY A 97 1.11 -11.87 16.81
N LEU A 98 1.13 -11.27 15.62
CA LEU A 98 2.37 -10.88 14.95
C LEU A 98 3.04 -9.63 15.56
N VAL A 99 2.27 -8.79 16.26
CA VAL A 99 2.80 -7.56 16.89
C VAL A 99 3.86 -7.88 17.93
N ASP A 100 3.61 -8.90 18.76
CA ASP A 100 4.54 -9.32 19.82
C ASP A 100 5.82 -9.97 19.25
N GLU A 101 5.71 -10.63 18.09
CA GLU A 101 6.85 -11.25 17.39
C GLU A 101 7.72 -10.21 16.64
N PHE A 102 7.10 -9.22 15.99
CA PHE A 102 7.84 -8.18 15.24
C PHE A 102 8.41 -7.07 16.13
N SER A 103 7.84 -6.83 17.32
CA SER A 103 8.34 -5.80 18.25
C SER A 103 9.70 -6.12 18.87
N ASN A 104 10.14 -7.39 18.86
CA ASN A 104 11.32 -7.80 19.61
C ASN A 104 12.59 -8.04 18.77
N ASP A 105 12.52 -8.52 17.53
CA ASP A 105 13.74 -8.78 16.72
C ASP A 105 13.53 -8.89 15.20
N LEU A 106 12.29 -8.76 14.70
CA LEU A 106 11.95 -9.16 13.34
C LEU A 106 11.32 -8.00 12.56
N ILE A 107 11.90 -7.65 11.41
CA ILE A 107 11.44 -6.55 10.57
C ILE A 107 10.79 -7.12 9.32
N LEU A 108 9.50 -6.84 9.13
CA LEU A 108 8.82 -7.17 7.89
C LEU A 108 9.31 -6.25 6.77
N ARG A 109 9.93 -6.84 5.74
CA ARG A 109 10.49 -6.10 4.60
C ARG A 109 9.63 -6.15 3.36
N GLY A 110 8.71 -7.11 3.27
CA GLY A 110 7.97 -7.42 2.06
C GLY A 110 6.93 -8.51 2.31
N PHE A 111 5.94 -8.55 1.43
CA PHE A 111 5.05 -9.70 1.29
C PHE A 111 4.79 -9.96 -0.20
N ALA A 112 4.34 -11.16 -0.52
CA ALA A 112 4.02 -11.57 -1.88
C ALA A 112 2.56 -12.00 -1.96
N VAL A 113 1.95 -11.74 -3.11
CA VAL A 113 0.59 -12.18 -3.43
C VAL A 113 0.65 -13.13 -4.62
N ARG A 114 -0.39 -13.96 -4.76
CA ARG A 114 -0.53 -14.81 -5.94
C ARG A 114 -0.61 -13.92 -7.20
N PRO A 115 0.03 -14.31 -8.31
CA PRO A 115 -0.06 -13.56 -9.57
C PRO A 115 -1.50 -13.35 -10.05
#